data_AF-A0A838W8D0-F1
#
_entry.id   AF-A0A838W8D0-F1
#
_cell.length_a   1.000
_cell.length_b   1.000
_cell.length_c   1.000
_cell.angle_alpha   90.00
_cell.angle_beta   90.00
_cell.angle_gamma   90.00
#
_symmetry.space_group_name_H-M   'P 1'
#
loop_
_entity.id
_entity.type
_entity.pdbx_description
1 polymer ?
#
loop_
_entity_poly.entity_id
_entity_poly.type
_entity_poly.pdbx_seq_one_letter_code
_entity_poly.pdbx_strand_id
1 'polypeptide(L)'
;MDLFVGNTQGTRLLTIQVKTAEWGERTRGIGPSKQLHHLDFQLGHKAARTNDAAIFFAFVDLRGRRPESVPDVYVVPSPVIYERCVSWAESAAMVRWNPLVAEAEPYKNTWSLLTDFLGVGPPPSEEPEGAV
;
A
#
# COMPACT_ATOMS: atom_id res chain seq x y z
N MET A 1 8.17 7.39 9.41
CA MET A 1 8.21 7.36 7.95
C MET A 1 9.43 6.60 7.55
N ASP A 2 9.36 5.83 6.48
CA ASP A 2 10.43 4.89 6.12
C ASP A 2 11.17 5.35 4.86
N LEU A 3 10.46 5.94 3.90
CA LEU A 3 11.04 6.49 2.67
C LEU A 3 10.58 7.93 2.45
N PHE A 4 11.50 8.74 1.90
CA PHE A 4 11.21 10.04 1.31
C PHE A 4 11.48 9.93 -0.19
N VAL A 5 10.51 10.31 -1.01
CA VAL A 5 10.58 10.16 -2.47
C VAL A 5 10.32 11.51 -3.12
N GLY A 6 11.30 12.00 -3.86
CA GLY A 6 11.21 13.24 -4.62
C GLY A 6 11.23 12.97 -6.12
N ASN A 7 10.69 13.90 -6.90
CA ASN A 7 10.90 13.88 -8.35
C ASN A 7 12.32 14.38 -8.69
N THR A 8 12.78 14.12 -9.92
CA THR A 8 14.13 14.50 -10.37
C THR A 8 14.38 16.00 -10.40
N GLN A 9 13.32 16.81 -10.45
CA GLN A 9 13.39 18.26 -10.41
C GLN A 9 13.43 18.83 -8.99
N GLY A 10 13.22 18.01 -7.95
CA GLY A 10 13.16 18.43 -6.55
C GLY A 10 11.95 19.31 -6.21
N THR A 11 10.93 19.38 -7.06
CA THR A 11 9.76 20.25 -6.89
C THR A 11 8.58 19.57 -6.19
N ARG A 12 8.57 18.24 -6.16
CA ARG A 12 7.55 17.44 -5.48
C ARG A 12 8.20 16.39 -4.60
N LEU A 13 7.63 16.21 -3.42
CA LEU A 13 8.09 15.27 -2.40
C LEU A 13 6.87 14.57 -1.80
N LEU A 14 6.96 13.25 -1.66
CA LEU A 14 6.06 12.45 -0.84
C LEU A 14 6.85 11.60 0.14
N THR A 15 6.15 11.06 1.14
CA THR A 15 6.72 10.08 2.07
C THR A 15 5.95 8.78 2.01
N ILE A 16 6.66 7.66 2.18
CA ILE A 16 6.06 6.33 2.21
C ILE A 16 6.34 5.71 3.58
N GLN A 17 5.28 5.21 4.20
CA GLN A 17 5.36 4.33 5.35
C GLN A 17 5.11 2.89 4.91
N VAL A 18 6.07 2.01 5.16
CA VAL A 18 6.02 0.60 4.78
C VAL A 18 5.47 -0.23 5.95
N LYS A 19 4.52 -1.11 5.65
CA LYS A 19 3.92 -2.04 6.61
C LYS A 19 3.90 -3.43 6.01
N THR A 20 4.74 -4.32 6.53
CA THR A 20 4.82 -5.69 6.01
C THR A 20 3.99 -6.64 6.87
N ALA A 21 3.44 -7.66 6.23
CA ALA A 21 2.85 -8.82 6.89
C ALA A 21 3.37 -10.08 6.20
N GLU A 22 3.67 -11.13 6.98
CA GLU A 22 3.99 -12.43 6.38
C GLU A 22 2.80 -12.98 5.60
N TRP A 23 1.60 -12.78 6.15
CA TRP A 23 0.33 -13.10 5.52
C TRP A 23 -0.60 -11.90 5.74
N GLY A 24 -0.62 -10.97 4.79
CA GLY A 24 -1.53 -9.83 4.79
C GLY A 24 -2.95 -10.25 4.39
N GLU A 25 -3.06 -11.14 3.41
CA GLU A 25 -4.28 -11.75 2.96
C GLU A 25 -4.88 -12.72 4.00
N ARG A 26 -6.18 -12.55 4.28
CA ARG A 26 -6.94 -13.37 5.24
C ARG A 26 -8.09 -14.08 4.53
N THR A 27 -8.13 -15.40 4.72
CA THR A 27 -9.21 -16.25 4.19
C THR A 27 -10.36 -16.42 5.19
N ARG A 28 -11.58 -16.60 4.70
CA ARG A 28 -12.73 -17.13 5.48
C ARG A 28 -13.26 -18.41 4.83
N GLY A 29 -14.02 -19.21 5.59
CA GLY A 29 -14.53 -20.52 5.16
C GLY A 29 -13.82 -21.69 5.85
N ILE A 30 -14.21 -22.91 5.51
CA ILE A 30 -13.75 -24.14 6.19
C ILE A 30 -13.09 -25.09 5.18
N GLY A 31 -11.88 -25.53 5.51
CA GLY A 31 -11.17 -26.52 4.70
C GLY A 31 -11.01 -26.08 3.23
N PRO A 32 -11.41 -26.90 2.25
CA PRO A 32 -11.27 -26.58 0.82
C PRO A 32 -12.07 -25.37 0.34
N SER A 33 -13.09 -24.92 1.08
CA SER A 33 -13.91 -23.76 0.71
C SER A 33 -13.35 -22.42 1.20
N LYS A 34 -12.11 -22.40 1.71
CA LYS A 34 -11.45 -21.16 2.12
C LYS A 34 -11.28 -20.24 0.93
N GLN A 35 -11.84 -19.03 1.05
CA GLN A 35 -11.72 -17.97 0.06
C GLN A 35 -11.09 -16.74 0.67
N LEU A 36 -10.33 -16.02 -0.15
CA LEU A 36 -9.75 -14.74 0.23
C LEU A 36 -10.87 -13.74 0.56
N HIS A 37 -10.78 -13.06 1.70
CA HIS A 37 -11.87 -12.23 2.22
C HIS A 37 -11.46 -10.78 2.50
N HIS A 38 -10.37 -10.59 3.24
CA HIS A 38 -9.92 -9.26 3.65
C HIS A 38 -8.40 -9.24 3.79
N LEU A 39 -7.85 -8.04 3.87
CA LEU A 39 -6.47 -7.82 4.27
C LEU A 39 -6.41 -7.54 5.78
N ASP A 40 -5.23 -7.70 6.37
CA ASP A 40 -4.99 -7.36 7.77
C ASP A 40 -3.55 -6.90 7.98
N PHE A 41 -3.37 -5.59 8.13
CA PHE A 41 -2.09 -4.97 8.39
C PHE A 41 -2.14 -4.14 9.66
N GLN A 42 -1.20 -4.36 10.58
CA GLN A 42 -1.08 -3.56 11.80
C GLN A 42 -0.63 -2.13 11.49
N LEU A 43 -1.23 -1.17 12.20
CA LEU A 43 -0.94 0.25 12.12
C LEU A 43 -0.72 0.82 13.52
N GLY A 44 0.15 1.83 13.59
CA GLY A 44 0.26 2.64 14.81
C GLY A 44 -0.86 3.68 14.86
N HIS A 45 -1.33 4.01 16.07
CA HIS A 45 -2.36 5.03 16.30
C HIS A 45 -2.08 6.37 15.61
N LYS A 46 -0.83 6.83 15.67
CA LYS A 46 -0.42 8.08 15.00
C LYS A 46 -0.57 7.98 13.47
N ALA A 47 -0.12 6.86 12.90
CA ALA A 47 -0.21 6.62 11.46
C ALA A 47 -1.68 6.58 10.99
N ALA A 48 -2.54 5.88 11.72
CA ALA A 48 -3.96 5.78 11.42
C ALA A 48 -4.74 7.11 11.53
N ARG A 49 -4.23 8.08 12.28
CA ARG A 49 -4.81 9.43 12.42
C ARG A 49 -4.15 10.47 11.52
N THR A 50 -3.15 10.08 10.74
CA THR A 50 -2.49 11.00 9.82
C THR A 50 -3.38 11.20 8.60
N ASN A 51 -3.69 12.46 8.27
CA ASN A 51 -4.49 12.82 7.11
C ASN A 51 -3.72 13.86 6.26
N ASP A 52 -2.75 13.37 5.49
CA ASP A 52 -1.89 14.20 4.64
C ASP A 52 -1.80 13.56 3.25
N ALA A 53 -2.09 14.33 2.21
CA ALA A 53 -2.07 13.86 0.83
C ALA A 53 -0.65 13.51 0.32
N ALA A 54 0.41 14.04 0.95
CA ALA A 54 1.79 13.72 0.62
C ALA A 54 2.32 12.46 1.34
N ILE A 55 1.48 11.81 2.15
CA ILE A 55 1.83 10.59 2.87
C ILE A 55 1.12 9.40 2.23
N PHE A 56 1.89 8.39 1.90
CA PHE A 56 1.41 7.12 1.37
C PHE A 56 1.81 5.96 2.28
N PHE A 57 1.00 4.92 2.28
CA PHE A 57 1.30 3.64 2.91
C PHE A 57 1.57 2.61 1.82
N ALA A 58 2.62 1.81 2.02
CA ALA A 58 2.88 0.60 1.25
C ALA A 58 2.64 -0.60 2.16
N PHE A 59 1.47 -1.22 2.04
CA PHE A 59 1.16 -2.47 2.75
C PHE A 59 1.64 -3.64 1.91
N VAL A 60 2.61 -4.39 2.41
CA VAL A 60 3.30 -5.44 1.68
C VAL A 60 2.89 -6.80 2.23
N ASP A 61 2.12 -7.55 1.46
CA ASP A 61 1.90 -8.96 1.75
C ASP A 61 3.08 -9.77 1.20
N LEU A 62 3.85 -10.37 2.10
CA LEU A 62 4.99 -11.21 1.75
C LEU A 62 4.58 -12.62 1.30
N ARG A 63 3.27 -12.94 1.29
CA ARG A 63 2.71 -14.19 0.76
C ARG A 63 3.37 -15.45 1.36
N GLY A 64 3.67 -15.41 2.65
CA GLY A 64 4.34 -16.48 3.37
C GLY A 64 5.84 -16.54 3.18
N ARG A 65 6.46 -15.48 2.64
CA ARG A 65 7.90 -15.42 2.31
C ARG A 65 8.34 -16.58 1.41
N ARG A 66 7.43 -17.06 0.56
CA ARG A 66 7.74 -18.16 -0.36
C ARG A 66 8.71 -17.67 -1.44
N PRO A 67 9.84 -18.33 -1.68
CA PRO A 67 10.86 -17.87 -2.62
C PRO A 67 10.32 -17.61 -4.04
N GLU A 68 9.33 -18.39 -4.46
CA GLU A 68 8.67 -18.30 -5.76
C GLU A 68 7.58 -17.23 -5.86
N SER A 69 7.21 -16.61 -4.73
CA SER A 69 6.13 -15.62 -4.68
C SER A 69 6.65 -14.19 -4.75
N VAL A 70 6.05 -13.38 -5.62
CA VAL A 70 6.27 -11.93 -5.65
C VAL A 70 5.34 -11.28 -4.63
N PRO A 71 5.85 -10.45 -3.71
CA PRO A 71 5.00 -9.74 -2.75
C PRO A 71 3.97 -8.86 -3.45
N ASP A 72 2.77 -8.80 -2.87
CA ASP A 72 1.75 -7.84 -3.29
C ASP A 72 1.89 -6.56 -2.47
N VAL A 73 1.92 -5.41 -3.14
CA VAL A 73 2.05 -4.11 -2.48
C VAL A 73 0.78 -3.29 -2.71
N TYR A 74 0.10 -2.93 -1.62
CA TYR A 74 -1.04 -2.01 -1.67
C TYR A 74 -0.55 -0.60 -1.37
N VAL A 75 -0.60 0.26 -2.40
CA VAL A 75 -0.18 1.67 -2.33
C VAL A 75 -1.39 2.52 -1.98
N VAL A 76 -1.48 2.99 -0.74
CA VAL A 76 -2.69 3.63 -0.21
C VAL A 76 -2.39 5.04 0.30
N PRO A 77 -3.09 6.08 -0.19
CA PRO A 77 -2.96 7.43 0.35
C PRO A 77 -3.38 7.50 1.83
N SER A 78 -2.70 8.31 2.64
CA SER A 78 -3.03 8.51 4.05
C SER A 78 -4.49 8.91 4.31
N PRO A 79 -5.14 9.77 3.48
CA PRO A 79 -6.55 10.09 3.66
C PRO A 79 -7.49 8.87 3.67
N VAL A 80 -7.22 7.87 2.83
CA VAL A 80 -8.01 6.62 2.78
C VAL A 80 -7.87 5.83 4.08
N ILE A 81 -6.66 5.81 4.64
CA ILE A 81 -6.39 5.16 5.94
C ILE A 81 -7.08 5.93 7.07
N TYR A 82 -6.98 7.25 7.05
CA TYR A 82 -7.61 8.13 8.03
C TYR A 82 -9.13 7.90 8.08
N GLU A 83 -9.81 7.99 6.94
CA GLU A 83 -11.26 7.81 6.86
C GLU A 83 -11.72 6.47 7.42
N ARG A 84 -10.96 5.39 7.15
CA ARG A 84 -11.29 4.05 7.62
C ARG A 84 -11.02 3.84 9.12
N CYS A 85 -9.98 4.46 9.65
CA CYS A 85 -9.48 4.16 11.00
C CYS A 85 -9.87 5.19 12.06
N VAL A 86 -10.14 6.45 11.69
CA VAL A 86 -10.24 7.57 12.65
C VAL A 86 -11.27 7.34 13.76
N SER A 87 -12.43 6.76 13.43
CA SER A 87 -13.56 6.59 14.37
C SER A 87 -13.26 5.64 15.53
N TRP A 88 -12.24 4.80 15.42
CA TRP A 88 -11.91 3.79 16.42
C TRP A 88 -10.42 3.74 16.79
N ALA A 89 -9.58 4.51 16.09
CA ALA A 89 -8.14 4.55 16.33
C ALA A 89 -7.77 5.04 17.74
N GLU A 90 -8.64 5.74 18.46
CA GLU A 90 -8.35 6.24 19.82
C GLU A 90 -8.68 5.24 20.93
N SER A 91 -9.65 4.37 20.68
CA SER A 91 -10.17 3.44 21.68
C SER A 91 -9.65 2.01 21.51
N ALA A 92 -9.19 1.64 20.32
CA ALA A 92 -8.68 0.30 20.08
C ALA A 92 -7.27 0.11 20.65
N ALA A 93 -7.05 -0.97 21.40
CA ALA A 93 -5.71 -1.32 21.89
C ALA A 93 -4.69 -1.56 20.76
N MET A 94 -5.16 -1.89 19.55
CA MET A 94 -4.32 -2.04 18.37
C MET A 94 -5.08 -1.65 17.10
N VAL A 95 -4.48 -0.78 16.31
CA VAL A 95 -5.05 -0.32 15.04
C VAL A 95 -4.59 -1.23 13.90
N ARG A 96 -5.49 -1.46 12.96
CA ARG A 96 -5.29 -2.29 11.78
C ARG A 96 -5.96 -1.64 10.58
N TRP A 97 -5.31 -1.70 9.43
CA TRP A 97 -6.00 -1.52 8.16
C TRP A 97 -6.46 -2.89 7.67
N ASN A 98 -7.77 -3.08 7.62
CA ASN A 98 -8.41 -4.37 7.34
C ASN A 98 -9.54 -4.29 6.29
N PRO A 99 -9.26 -3.75 5.09
CA PRO A 99 -10.24 -3.67 4.01
C PRO A 99 -10.67 -5.05 3.51
N LEU A 100 -11.87 -5.13 2.95
CA LEU A 100 -12.22 -6.25 2.07
C LEU A 100 -11.28 -6.25 0.86
N VAL A 101 -11.05 -7.41 0.27
CA VAL A 101 -10.15 -7.51 -0.90
C VAL A 101 -10.63 -6.64 -2.06
N ALA A 102 -11.93 -6.61 -2.32
CA ALA A 102 -12.51 -5.77 -3.35
C ALA A 102 -12.30 -4.26 -3.09
N GLU A 103 -12.25 -3.84 -1.82
CA GLU A 103 -11.98 -2.43 -1.44
C GLU A 103 -10.50 -2.08 -1.62
N ALA A 104 -9.60 -3.07 -1.48
CA ALA A 104 -8.16 -2.89 -1.57
C ALA A 104 -7.62 -3.02 -3.00
N GLU A 105 -8.37 -3.69 -3.89
CA GLU A 105 -7.96 -3.98 -5.26
C GLU A 105 -7.49 -2.75 -6.05
N PRO A 106 -8.14 -1.57 -5.97
CA PRO A 106 -7.67 -0.37 -6.68
C PRO A 106 -6.25 0.09 -6.28
N TYR A 107 -5.76 -0.34 -5.13
CA TYR A 107 -4.44 0.02 -4.59
C TYR A 107 -3.38 -1.06 -4.85
N LYS A 108 -3.78 -2.25 -5.30
CA LYS A 108 -2.89 -3.41 -5.45
C LYS A 108 -1.93 -3.21 -6.62
N ASN A 109 -0.64 -3.10 -6.29
CA ASN A 109 0.47 -2.83 -7.20
C ASN A 109 0.24 -1.57 -8.09
N THR A 110 -0.60 -0.64 -7.61
CA THR A 110 -0.96 0.60 -8.32
C THR A 110 0.09 1.68 -8.08
N TRP A 111 1.30 1.43 -8.57
CA TRP A 111 2.43 2.35 -8.43
C TRP A 111 2.21 3.70 -9.11
N SER A 112 1.27 3.77 -10.06
CA SER A 112 0.91 5.01 -10.75
C SER A 112 0.43 6.10 -9.79
N LEU A 113 -0.17 5.75 -8.65
CA LEU A 113 -0.57 6.72 -7.62
C LEU A 113 0.61 7.57 -7.13
N LEU A 114 1.81 6.97 -7.05
CA LEU A 114 3.02 7.68 -6.65
C LEU A 114 3.57 8.55 -7.80
N THR A 115 3.62 8.01 -9.02
CA THR A 115 4.14 8.75 -10.19
C THR A 115 3.26 9.93 -10.54
N ASP A 116 1.93 9.76 -10.46
CA ASP A 116 0.94 10.81 -10.68
C ASP A 116 1.10 11.93 -9.64
N PHE A 117 1.28 11.56 -8.36
CA PHE A 117 1.55 12.55 -7.31
C PHE A 117 2.85 13.31 -7.59
N LEU A 118 3.93 12.60 -7.94
CA LEU A 118 5.24 13.19 -8.23
C LEU A 118 5.27 13.95 -9.57
N GLY A 119 4.20 13.87 -10.37
CA GLY A 119 4.12 14.50 -11.69
C GLY A 119 5.14 13.92 -12.67
N VAL A 120 5.55 12.67 -12.45
CA VAL A 120 6.44 11.95 -13.37
C VAL A 120 5.52 11.28 -14.38
N GLY A 121 5.61 11.71 -15.65
CA GLY A 121 4.89 11.05 -16.75
C GLY A 121 5.30 9.58 -16.88
N PRO A 122 4.66 8.80 -17.77
CA PRO A 122 5.13 7.46 -18.07
C PRO A 122 6.62 7.50 -18.44
N PRO A 123 7.41 6.48 -18.07
CA PRO A 123 8.79 6.42 -18.52
C PRO A 123 8.82 6.59 -20.04
N PRO A 124 9.79 7.35 -20.59
CA PRO A 124 9.95 7.40 -22.04
C PRO A 124 10.07 5.95 -22.54
N SER A 125 9.26 5.59 -23.55
CA SER A 125 9.32 4.28 -24.18
C SER A 125 10.78 4.01 -24.54
N GLU A 126 11.35 2.91 -24.04
CA GLU A 126 12.68 2.46 -24.43
C GLU A 126 12.67 2.33 -25.96
N GLU A 127 13.34 3.25 -26.65
CA GLU A 127 13.63 3.07 -28.07
C GLU A 127 14.44 1.78 -28.19
N PRO A 128 14.12 0.88 -29.14
CA PRO A 128 14.84 -0.37 -29.26
C PRO A 128 16.32 -0.09 -29.53
N GLU A 129 17.17 -0.41 -28.56
CA GLU A 129 18.61 -0.51 -28.76
C GLU A 129 18.84 -1.59 -29.84
N GLY A 130 19.26 -1.16 -31.04
CA GLY A 130 19.82 -2.09 -32.03
C GLY A 130 19.28 -2.01 -33.46
N ALA A 131 18.99 -0.83 -34.00
CA ALA A 131 18.94 -0.63 -35.44
C ALA A 131 20.17 0.16 -35.92
N VAL A 132 21.31 -0.51 -36.01
CA VAL A 132 22.47 -0.07 -36.81
C VAL A 132 22.91 -1.22 -37.71
#